data_AF-A0AAD1YSX9-F1
#
_entry.id   AF-A0AAD1YSX9-F1
#
_cell.length_a   1.000
_cell.length_b   1.000
_cell.length_c   1.000
_cell.angle_alpha   90.00
_cell.angle_beta   90.00
_cell.angle_gamma   90.00
#
_symmetry.space_group_name_H-M   'P 1'
#
loop_
_entity.id
_entity.type
_entity.pdbx_description
1 polymer ?
#
loop_
_entity_poly.entity_id
_entity_poly.type
_entity_poly.pdbx_seq_one_letter_code
_entity_poly.pdbx_strand_id
1 'polypeptide(L)'
;MVKNFEVPYSTTNEVNIPRSKHRYESPKIGARSDVMLFGPLHFRVSQKADSLNNWFVKSSQLHREAATDPFPMGAYTYVSELWKKKQSDVMRFLLRVRCWEYRQLPAVVRVVRPTRPDKARRLGYKAKQDSTYKYFEVILVDPAHQAIRNDPRINWICNPVHKHRELRGLTSAGKKYRGLRGKGHLNHKARPSRRATWKRNNTLSLRRYR
;
A
#
# COMPACT_ATOMS: atom_id res chain seq x y z
N MET A 1 -36.24 -54.77 -15.65
CA MET A 1 -37.39 -54.58 -14.73
C MET A 1 -36.89 -54.30 -13.33
N VAL A 2 -36.48 -53.06 -13.01
CA VAL A 2 -36.31 -52.52 -11.63
C VAL A 2 -36.42 -51.00 -11.76
N LYS A 3 -37.65 -50.46 -11.74
CA LYS A 3 -38.24 -49.65 -10.65
C LYS A 3 -37.43 -48.39 -10.29
N ASN A 4 -37.82 -47.30 -10.95
CA ASN A 4 -37.75 -45.93 -10.44
C ASN A 4 -38.47 -45.86 -9.08
N PHE A 5 -37.87 -45.20 -8.11
CA PHE A 5 -38.57 -44.64 -6.97
C PHE A 5 -38.12 -43.19 -6.80
N GLU A 6 -39.09 -42.29 -6.87
CA GLU A 6 -38.96 -40.84 -6.80
C GLU A 6 -39.48 -40.37 -5.43
N VAL A 7 -38.71 -39.46 -4.80
CA VAL A 7 -39.05 -38.39 -3.81
C VAL A 7 -39.65 -38.77 -2.42
N PRO A 8 -39.46 -37.97 -1.33
CA PRO A 8 -39.63 -36.50 -1.26
C PRO A 8 -38.58 -35.67 -0.47
N TYR A 9 -38.74 -34.36 -0.63
CA TYR A 9 -38.00 -33.21 -0.10
C TYR A 9 -38.17 -32.92 1.41
N SER A 10 -37.36 -31.95 1.87
CA SER A 10 -37.35 -31.21 3.16
C SER A 10 -36.46 -31.86 4.23
N THR A 11 -35.62 -31.16 4.99
CA THR A 11 -35.66 -29.78 5.50
C THR A 11 -34.26 -29.18 5.66
N THR A 12 -34.20 -27.87 5.46
CA THR A 12 -33.13 -26.92 5.75
C THR A 12 -32.55 -27.05 7.17
N ASN A 13 -31.25 -27.33 7.29
CA ASN A 13 -30.49 -27.03 8.51
C ASN A 13 -29.72 -25.72 8.30
N GLU A 14 -30.34 -24.63 8.77
CA GLU A 14 -29.69 -23.33 8.92
C GLU A 14 -28.61 -23.43 10.00
N VAL A 15 -27.34 -23.37 9.58
CA VAL A 15 -26.22 -23.18 10.51
C VAL A 15 -26.22 -21.72 10.93
N ASN A 16 -26.66 -21.50 12.17
CA ASN A 16 -26.79 -20.21 12.84
C ASN A 16 -25.39 -19.65 13.18
N ILE A 17 -24.84 -18.81 12.29
CA ILE A 17 -23.59 -18.06 12.53
C ILE A 17 -23.95 -16.72 13.19
N PRO A 18 -23.48 -16.41 14.42
CA PRO A 18 -23.79 -15.15 15.07
C PRO A 18 -23.21 -13.94 14.29
N ARG A 19 -24.10 -13.09 13.77
CA ARG A 19 -23.80 -11.78 13.20
C ARG A 19 -23.26 -10.84 14.29
N SER A 20 -21.95 -10.60 14.30
CA SER A 20 -21.33 -9.53 15.09
C SER A 20 -21.76 -8.16 14.55
N LYS A 21 -22.74 -7.51 15.20
CA LYS A 21 -23.08 -6.10 14.96
C LYS A 21 -22.11 -5.20 15.73
N HIS A 22 -20.91 -4.96 15.20
CA HIS A 22 -20.10 -3.82 15.64
C HIS A 22 -20.56 -2.55 14.91
N ARG A 23 -21.48 -1.84 15.56
CA ARG A 23 -21.88 -0.48 15.23
C ARG A 23 -20.75 0.44 15.73
N TYR A 24 -19.94 0.98 14.82
CA TYR A 24 -19.01 2.06 15.16
C TYR A 24 -19.83 3.35 15.33
N GLU A 25 -20.09 3.73 16.58
CA GLU A 25 -20.57 5.07 16.90
C GLU A 25 -19.41 6.06 16.76
N SER A 26 -19.61 7.08 15.93
CA SER A 26 -18.68 8.20 15.77
C SER A 26 -19.04 9.27 16.80
N PRO A 27 -18.11 9.78 17.63
CA PRO A 27 -18.38 10.95 18.46
C PRO A 27 -18.55 12.18 17.57
N LYS A 28 -19.78 12.71 17.52
CA LYS A 28 -20.06 14.06 17.01
C LYS A 28 -19.73 15.05 18.12
N ILE A 29 -18.70 15.87 17.94
CA ILE A 29 -18.52 17.11 18.71
C ILE A 29 -18.86 18.25 17.77
N GLY A 30 -19.96 18.92 18.07
CA GLY A 30 -20.44 20.09 17.36
C GLY A 30 -19.80 21.37 17.88
N ALA A 31 -19.48 22.24 16.92
CA ALA A 31 -19.70 23.69 16.87
C ALA A 31 -19.36 24.59 18.06
N ARG A 32 -18.68 25.68 17.69
CA ARG A 32 -18.73 27.10 18.16
C ARG A 32 -17.33 27.58 18.52
N SER A 33 -16.90 28.83 18.31
CA SER A 33 -17.31 30.03 17.57
C SER A 33 -16.15 31.01 17.79
N ASP A 34 -15.88 31.90 16.84
CA ASP A 34 -14.84 32.93 16.89
C ASP A 34 -14.89 33.81 18.15
N VAL A 35 -13.73 34.22 18.68
CA VAL A 35 -13.46 35.60 19.15
C VAL A 35 -11.94 35.85 19.11
N MET A 36 -11.52 36.83 18.31
CA MET A 36 -10.21 37.48 18.41
C MET A 36 -10.24 38.57 19.49
N LEU A 37 -9.26 38.59 20.40
CA LEU A 37 -8.97 39.76 21.25
C LEU A 37 -7.46 39.98 21.36
N PHE A 38 -7.08 41.23 21.11
CA PHE A 38 -5.72 41.79 21.11
C PHE A 38 -5.25 42.17 22.53
N GLY A 39 -3.95 41.92 22.80
CA GLY A 39 -3.08 42.67 23.73
C GLY A 39 -3.04 42.24 25.21
N PRO A 40 -2.04 42.65 26.03
CA PRO A 40 -0.87 43.49 25.73
C PRO A 40 0.51 42.87 26.06
N LEU A 41 1.55 43.54 25.53
CA LEU A 41 2.97 43.42 25.88
C LEU A 41 3.21 43.40 27.40
N HIS A 42 4.04 42.47 27.87
CA HIS A 42 4.78 42.64 29.11
C HIS A 42 6.24 42.21 28.93
N PHE A 43 7.12 43.19 29.07
CA PHE A 43 8.57 43.06 29.12
C PHE A 43 8.95 42.57 30.53
N ARG A 44 9.75 41.50 30.67
CA ARG A 44 10.53 41.25 31.90
C ARG A 44 11.79 40.41 31.60
N VAL A 45 12.92 41.12 31.65
CA VAL A 45 14.19 40.80 32.32
C VAL A 45 14.63 39.34 32.38
N SER A 46 15.74 39.09 31.67
CA SER A 46 16.98 38.43 32.13
C SER A 46 16.86 37.33 33.18
N GLN A 47 17.21 36.11 32.79
CA GLN A 47 18.30 35.37 33.44
C GLN A 47 18.78 34.22 32.55
N LYS A 48 20.10 34.14 32.44
CA LYS A 48 20.87 33.25 31.59
C LYS A 48 21.49 32.21 32.53
N ALA A 49 20.77 31.13 32.81
CA ALA A 49 21.24 29.93 33.49
C ALA A 49 20.23 28.80 33.22
N ASP A 50 20.64 27.54 33.36
CA ASP A 50 19.84 26.30 33.17
C ASP A 50 19.95 25.58 31.81
N SER A 51 21.03 25.82 31.06
CA SER A 51 21.29 25.10 29.80
C SER A 51 21.95 23.72 29.99
N LEU A 52 22.68 23.48 31.10
CA LEU A 52 23.49 22.26 31.25
C LEU A 52 22.82 21.14 32.06
N ASN A 53 21.97 21.48 33.03
CA ASN A 53 21.29 20.47 33.86
C ASN A 53 20.11 19.79 33.12
N ASN A 54 19.52 20.47 32.13
CA ASN A 54 18.41 19.92 31.35
C ASN A 54 18.89 18.92 30.27
N TRP A 55 20.16 19.01 29.86
CA TRP A 55 20.75 18.08 28.89
C TRP A 55 21.18 16.77 29.56
N PHE A 56 21.76 16.83 30.77
CA PHE A 56 22.21 15.66 31.52
C PHE A 56 21.04 14.80 32.04
N VAL A 57 19.93 15.42 32.43
CA VAL A 57 18.72 14.69 32.83
C VAL A 57 18.04 14.06 31.62
N LYS A 58 17.91 14.78 30.48
CA LYS A 58 17.31 14.24 29.24
C LYS A 58 18.12 13.10 28.61
N SER A 59 19.45 13.13 28.67
CA SER A 59 20.27 12.02 28.16
C SER A 59 20.11 10.75 29.01
N SER A 60 19.92 10.89 30.33
CA SER A 60 19.65 9.75 31.23
C SER A 60 18.23 9.17 31.10
N GLN A 61 17.29 9.96 30.57
CA GLN A 61 15.89 9.58 30.34
C GLN A 61 15.71 8.90 28.97
N LEU A 62 16.40 9.38 27.94
CA LEU A 62 16.41 8.76 26.60
C LEU A 62 17.04 7.36 26.59
N HIS A 63 17.93 7.04 27.53
CA HIS A 63 18.47 5.68 27.68
C HIS A 63 17.59 4.73 28.49
N ARG A 64 16.59 5.23 29.25
CA ARG A 64 15.68 4.39 30.05
C ARG A 64 14.34 4.10 29.38
N GLU A 65 13.89 4.92 28.43
CA GLU A 65 12.61 4.74 27.75
C GLU A 65 12.68 3.83 26.51
N ALA A 66 13.87 3.39 26.09
CA ALA A 66 14.05 2.51 24.93
C ALA A 66 13.85 1.01 25.22
N ALA A 67 13.51 0.62 26.45
CA ALA A 67 13.51 -0.78 26.90
C ALA A 67 12.12 -1.42 27.03
N THR A 68 11.03 -0.74 26.68
CA THR A 68 9.66 -1.26 26.85
C THR A 68 8.87 -1.27 25.54
N ASP A 69 9.30 -2.08 24.58
CA ASP A 69 8.40 -2.53 23.51
C ASP A 69 7.79 -3.88 23.93
N PRO A 70 6.46 -4.00 24.11
CA PRO A 70 5.85 -5.18 24.74
C PRO A 70 5.80 -6.43 23.85
N PHE A 71 6.32 -6.39 22.62
CA PHE A 71 6.43 -7.57 21.77
C PHE A 71 7.69 -7.49 20.88
N PRO A 72 8.52 -8.54 20.80
CA PRO A 72 9.64 -8.57 19.88
C PRO A 72 9.11 -8.45 18.45
N MET A 73 9.46 -7.35 17.78
CA MET A 73 9.03 -7.09 16.41
C MET A 73 9.57 -8.18 15.49
N GLY A 74 8.77 -8.67 14.54
CA GLY A 74 9.23 -9.68 13.58
C GLY A 74 10.40 -9.18 12.73
N ALA A 75 11.31 -10.07 12.32
CA ALA A 75 12.52 -9.74 11.55
C ALA A 75 12.26 -8.85 10.30
N TYR A 76 11.14 -9.07 9.61
CA TYR A 76 10.76 -8.26 8.43
C TYR A 76 10.38 -6.83 8.76
N THR A 77 9.95 -6.55 9.99
CA THR A 77 9.64 -5.20 10.44
C THR A 77 10.91 -4.36 10.55
N TYR A 78 11.95 -4.90 11.19
CA TYR A 78 13.26 -4.25 11.27
C TYR A 78 13.84 -3.97 9.88
N VAL A 79 13.79 -4.95 8.97
CA VAL A 79 14.21 -4.76 7.57
C VAL A 79 13.40 -3.65 6.92
N SER A 80 12.08 -3.65 7.09
CA SER A 80 11.22 -2.60 6.52
C SER A 80 11.57 -1.21 7.04
N GLU A 81 11.97 -1.07 8.31
CA GLU A 81 12.37 0.19 8.93
C GLU A 81 13.72 0.68 8.45
N LEU A 82 14.70 -0.22 8.35
CA LEU A 82 16.02 0.08 7.78
C LEU A 82 15.88 0.69 6.37
N TRP A 83 14.99 0.10 5.55
CA TRP A 83 14.68 0.59 4.21
C TRP A 83 13.87 1.89 4.15
N LYS A 84 13.31 2.37 5.27
CA LYS A 84 12.75 3.74 5.35
C LYS A 84 13.89 4.76 5.49
N LYS A 85 14.95 4.43 6.22
CA LYS A 85 16.14 5.27 6.46
C LYS A 85 17.20 5.13 5.35
N LYS A 86 16.80 5.35 4.09
CA LYS A 86 17.68 5.16 2.91
C LYS A 86 18.93 6.07 2.87
N GLN A 87 18.90 7.18 3.59
CA GLN A 87 19.99 8.15 3.65
C GLN A 87 21.03 7.83 4.74
N SER A 88 20.79 6.81 5.56
CA SER A 88 21.81 6.33 6.50
C SER A 88 23.07 5.84 5.78
N ASP A 89 24.23 5.96 6.42
CA ASP A 89 25.53 5.59 5.80
C ASP A 89 25.57 4.13 5.37
N VAL A 90 25.03 3.23 6.20
CA VAL A 90 24.90 1.80 5.87
C VAL A 90 24.06 1.59 4.61
N MET A 91 22.88 2.22 4.53
CA MET A 91 22.02 2.06 3.35
C MET A 91 22.62 2.69 2.10
N ARG A 92 23.27 3.86 2.22
CA ARG A 92 23.93 4.52 1.09
C ARG A 92 25.09 3.70 0.57
N PHE A 93 25.91 3.13 1.46
CA PHE A 93 27.00 2.22 1.09
C PHE A 93 26.48 1.00 0.34
N LEU A 94 25.50 0.29 0.90
CA LEU A 94 24.92 -0.90 0.27
C LEU A 94 24.28 -0.58 -1.09
N LEU A 95 23.55 0.54 -1.19
CA LEU A 95 22.93 0.95 -2.46
C LEU A 95 23.98 1.35 -3.50
N ARG A 96 25.11 1.94 -3.10
CA ARG A 96 26.20 2.29 -4.02
C ARG A 96 26.83 1.03 -4.63
N VAL A 97 27.16 0.03 -3.81
CA VAL A 97 27.71 -1.26 -4.27
C VAL A 97 26.73 -1.95 -5.22
N ARG A 98 25.43 -1.96 -4.88
CA ARG A 98 24.39 -2.58 -5.73
C ARG A 98 24.17 -1.83 -7.05
N CYS A 99 24.16 -0.51 -7.04
CA CYS A 99 24.02 0.26 -8.28
C CYS A 99 25.21 0.02 -9.21
N TRP A 100 26.42 -0.12 -8.67
CA TRP A 100 27.59 -0.49 -9.47
C TRP A 100 27.43 -1.88 -10.11
N GLU A 101 27.03 -2.89 -9.33
CA GLU A 101 26.73 -4.24 -9.83
C GLU A 101 25.68 -4.20 -10.96
N TYR A 102 24.59 -3.44 -10.79
CA TYR A 102 23.53 -3.35 -11.81
C TYR A 102 23.95 -2.65 -13.10
N ARG A 103 24.96 -1.79 -13.07
CA ARG A 103 25.48 -1.15 -14.30
C ARG A 103 26.27 -2.11 -15.18
N GLN A 104 26.87 -3.14 -14.58
CA GLN A 104 27.63 -4.15 -15.33
C GLN A 104 26.74 -5.21 -15.97
N LEU A 105 25.52 -5.40 -15.43
CA LEU A 105 24.57 -6.37 -15.92
C LEU A 105 23.79 -5.85 -17.14
N PRO A 106 23.25 -6.75 -17.98
CA PRO A 106 22.32 -6.38 -19.05
C PRO A 106 21.07 -5.68 -18.51
N ALA A 107 20.39 -4.92 -19.39
CA ALA A 107 19.20 -4.15 -19.04
C ALA A 107 18.06 -5.00 -18.44
N VAL A 108 17.93 -6.27 -18.85
CA VAL A 108 16.97 -7.23 -18.31
C VAL A 108 17.71 -8.49 -17.88
N VAL A 109 17.68 -8.79 -16.59
CA VAL A 109 18.34 -9.95 -15.99
C VAL A 109 17.36 -10.72 -15.10
N ARG A 110 17.43 -12.05 -15.13
CA ARG A 110 16.68 -12.92 -14.21
C ARG A 110 17.40 -12.95 -12.87
N VAL A 111 16.69 -12.60 -11.80
CA VAL A 111 17.21 -12.66 -10.43
C VAL A 111 16.68 -13.91 -9.73
N VAL A 112 17.55 -14.67 -9.08
CA VAL A 112 17.17 -15.91 -8.37
C VAL A 112 16.42 -15.62 -7.06
N ARG A 113 16.84 -14.59 -6.31
CA ARG A 113 16.24 -14.20 -5.03
C ARG A 113 15.94 -12.70 -5.00
N PRO A 114 14.79 -12.25 -4.48
CA PRO A 114 14.49 -10.84 -4.40
C PRO A 114 15.47 -10.15 -3.46
N THR A 115 16.06 -9.02 -3.87
CA THR A 115 16.98 -8.25 -3.01
C THR A 115 16.26 -7.71 -1.77
N ARG A 116 14.93 -7.60 -1.84
CA ARG A 116 14.08 -7.11 -0.75
C ARG A 116 12.90 -8.05 -0.47
N PRO A 117 13.09 -9.10 0.34
CA PRO A 117 12.06 -10.11 0.59
C PRO A 117 10.83 -9.56 1.32
N ASP A 118 11.01 -8.63 2.27
CA ASP A 118 9.90 -7.98 3.02
C ASP A 118 8.93 -7.23 2.08
N LYS A 119 9.46 -6.66 1.00
CA LYS A 119 8.67 -5.87 0.05
C LYS A 119 8.10 -6.70 -1.07
N ALA A 120 8.85 -7.69 -1.57
CA ALA A 120 8.37 -8.65 -2.53
C ALA A 120 7.10 -9.34 -2.01
N ARG A 121 7.11 -9.77 -0.74
CA ARG A 121 5.93 -10.33 -0.05
C ARG A 121 4.76 -9.35 0.05
N ARG A 122 5.04 -8.08 0.36
CA ARG A 122 3.99 -7.11 0.70
C ARG A 122 3.26 -6.54 -0.51
N LEU A 123 3.95 -6.07 -1.54
CA LEU A 123 3.29 -5.19 -2.52
C LEU A 123 3.77 -5.29 -3.98
N GLY A 124 4.76 -6.11 -4.29
CA GLY A 124 5.37 -6.13 -5.62
C GLY A 124 6.09 -4.81 -5.93
N TYR A 125 7.40 -4.92 -6.16
CA TYR A 125 8.33 -3.91 -6.69
C TYR A 125 8.39 -2.50 -6.05
N LYS A 126 9.62 -1.98 -5.93
CA LYS A 126 9.90 -0.55 -5.72
C LYS A 126 11.16 -0.17 -6.49
N ALA A 127 11.20 1.05 -7.01
CA ALA A 127 12.38 1.60 -7.67
C ALA A 127 13.58 1.62 -6.73
N LYS A 128 14.70 1.05 -7.19
CA LYS A 128 16.05 1.41 -6.78
C LYS A 128 16.53 2.47 -7.77
N GLN A 129 17.34 3.42 -7.33
CA GLN A 129 17.71 4.55 -8.18
C GLN A 129 19.18 4.87 -8.02
N ASP A 130 19.77 5.22 -9.14
CA ASP A 130 21.04 5.91 -9.28
C ASP A 130 20.74 7.32 -9.83
N SER A 131 21.76 8.14 -10.05
CA SER A 131 21.59 9.44 -10.70
C SER A 131 21.02 9.30 -12.12
N THR A 132 21.53 8.32 -12.88
CA THR A 132 21.19 8.12 -14.30
C THR A 132 20.07 7.11 -14.53
N TYR A 133 20.05 6.01 -13.76
CA TYR A 133 19.15 4.88 -14.01
C TYR A 133 18.23 4.58 -12.82
N LYS A 134 17.04 4.04 -13.12
CA LYS A 134 16.11 3.50 -12.12
C LYS A 134 15.93 2.01 -12.36
N TYR A 135 16.33 1.22 -11.38
CA TYR A 135 16.25 -0.24 -11.42
C TYR A 135 14.97 -0.72 -10.73
N PHE A 136 14.32 -1.73 -11.32
CA PHE A 136 13.09 -2.32 -10.80
C PHE A 136 13.21 -3.84 -10.79
N GLU A 137 12.71 -4.47 -9.74
CA GLU A 137 12.54 -5.93 -9.70
C GLU A 137 11.08 -6.24 -10.00
N VAL A 138 10.82 -6.94 -11.10
CA VAL A 138 9.46 -7.33 -11.52
C VAL A 138 9.18 -8.75 -11.05
N ILE A 139 8.04 -8.95 -10.39
CA ILE A 139 7.56 -10.29 -10.02
C ILE A 139 6.74 -10.83 -11.18
N LEU A 140 7.20 -11.97 -11.72
CA LEU A 140 6.52 -12.72 -12.76
C LEU A 140 5.98 -14.03 -12.16
N VAL A 141 4.90 -14.54 -12.75
CA VAL A 141 4.26 -15.79 -12.35
C VAL A 141 4.08 -16.62 -13.60
N ASP A 142 4.38 -17.91 -13.51
CA ASP A 142 4.12 -18.87 -14.58
C ASP A 142 2.70 -19.47 -14.45
N PRO A 143 1.77 -19.19 -15.37
CA PRO A 143 0.41 -19.72 -15.33
C PRO A 143 0.31 -21.22 -15.65
N ALA A 144 1.32 -21.81 -16.30
CA ALA A 144 1.35 -23.22 -16.68
C ALA A 144 1.78 -24.12 -15.49
N HIS A 145 2.39 -23.54 -14.47
CA HIS A 145 2.91 -24.29 -13.34
C HIS A 145 1.81 -24.77 -12.38
N GLN A 146 1.82 -26.07 -12.04
CA GLN A 146 0.76 -26.70 -11.24
C GLN A 146 0.60 -26.07 -9.85
N ALA A 147 1.69 -25.67 -9.18
CA ALA A 147 1.60 -25.05 -7.85
C ALA A 147 0.83 -23.73 -7.88
N ILE A 148 0.89 -22.97 -8.98
CA ILE A 148 0.14 -21.72 -9.14
C ILE A 148 -1.33 -22.01 -9.45
N ARG A 149 -1.60 -23.04 -10.25
CA ARG A 149 -2.97 -23.44 -10.61
C ARG A 149 -3.75 -24.01 -9.40
N ASN A 150 -3.06 -24.75 -8.55
CA ASN A 150 -3.64 -25.39 -7.36
C ASN A 150 -3.88 -24.39 -6.22
N ASP A 151 -3.10 -23.32 -6.10
CA ASP A 151 -3.23 -22.36 -5.01
C ASP A 151 -4.45 -21.41 -5.22
N PRO A 152 -5.49 -21.49 -4.37
CA PRO A 152 -6.70 -20.68 -4.51
C PRO A 152 -6.46 -19.17 -4.33
N ARG A 153 -5.32 -18.75 -3.77
CA ARG A 153 -5.01 -17.34 -3.53
C ARG A 153 -4.52 -16.63 -4.79
N ILE A 154 -3.84 -17.35 -5.68
CA ILE A 154 -3.17 -16.77 -6.85
C ILE A 154 -3.70 -17.31 -8.18
N ASN A 155 -4.38 -18.46 -8.20
CA ASN A 155 -4.89 -19.10 -9.41
C ASN A 155 -5.77 -18.20 -10.30
N TRP A 156 -6.36 -17.13 -9.74
CA TRP A 156 -7.06 -16.11 -10.52
C TRP A 156 -6.21 -15.57 -11.68
N ILE A 157 -4.88 -15.50 -11.53
CA ILE A 157 -3.97 -14.99 -12.56
C ILE A 157 -3.90 -15.91 -13.80
N CYS A 158 -4.24 -17.19 -13.66
CA CYS A 158 -4.19 -18.18 -14.74
C CYS A 158 -5.32 -18.02 -15.76
N ASN A 159 -6.37 -17.25 -15.45
CA ASN A 159 -7.49 -17.04 -16.38
C ASN A 159 -7.03 -16.22 -17.61
N PRO A 160 -7.57 -16.50 -18.82
CA PRO A 160 -7.13 -15.86 -20.06
C PRO A 160 -7.34 -14.33 -20.06
N VAL A 161 -8.27 -13.82 -19.26
CA VAL A 161 -8.53 -12.37 -19.09
C VAL A 161 -7.36 -11.62 -18.45
N HIS A 162 -6.41 -12.30 -17.82
CA HIS A 162 -5.26 -11.74 -17.11
C HIS A 162 -3.95 -11.77 -17.91
N LYS A 163 -4.01 -12.06 -19.22
CA LYS A 163 -2.88 -11.86 -20.14
C LYS A 163 -2.49 -10.38 -20.25
N HIS A 164 -1.20 -10.10 -20.41
CA HIS A 164 -0.64 -8.77 -20.68
C HIS A 164 -1.23 -7.62 -19.83
N ARG A 165 -1.22 -7.80 -18.50
CA ARG A 165 -1.76 -6.80 -17.56
C ARG A 165 -0.90 -5.53 -17.51
N GLU A 166 0.39 -5.68 -17.75
CA GLU A 166 1.39 -4.63 -17.89
C GLU A 166 1.05 -3.69 -19.05
N LEU A 167 0.77 -4.24 -20.24
CA LEU A 167 0.41 -3.45 -21.43
C LEU A 167 -0.93 -2.74 -21.26
N ARG A 168 -1.90 -3.37 -20.57
CA ARG A 168 -3.23 -2.78 -20.32
C ARG A 168 -3.27 -1.83 -19.11
N GLY A 169 -2.14 -1.60 -18.43
CA GLY A 169 -2.07 -0.71 -17.28
C GLY A 169 -2.94 -1.18 -16.10
N LEU A 170 -3.00 -2.50 -15.86
CA LEU A 170 -3.72 -3.13 -14.74
C LEU A 170 -2.82 -3.46 -13.55
N THR A 171 -1.51 -3.24 -13.69
CA THR A 171 -0.52 -3.30 -12.60
C THR A 171 -0.71 -2.16 -11.61
N SER A 172 -0.07 -2.23 -10.44
CA SER A 172 -0.16 -1.19 -9.41
C SER A 172 0.34 0.19 -9.91
N ALA A 173 1.40 0.22 -10.72
CA ALA A 173 1.88 1.45 -11.38
C ALA A 173 0.94 1.89 -12.49
N GLY A 174 0.42 0.97 -13.32
CA GLY A 174 -0.57 1.30 -14.35
C GLY A 174 -1.82 1.96 -13.75
N LYS A 175 -2.35 1.41 -12.66
CA LYS A 175 -3.47 2.00 -11.91
C LYS A 175 -3.12 3.36 -11.30
N LYS A 176 -1.87 3.58 -10.85
CA LYS A 176 -1.41 4.89 -10.35
C LYS A 176 -1.42 5.94 -11.45
N TYR A 177 -0.78 5.65 -12.59
CA TYR A 177 -0.73 6.54 -13.74
C TYR A 177 -2.13 6.90 -14.27
N ARG A 178 -3.04 5.92 -14.29
CA ARG A 178 -4.43 6.12 -14.74
C ARG A 178 -5.31 6.91 -13.77
N GLY A 179 -4.79 7.34 -12.60
CA GLY A 179 -5.58 8.03 -11.58
C GLY A 179 -6.58 7.14 -10.85
N LEU A 180 -6.42 5.81 -10.90
CA LEU A 180 -7.38 4.86 -10.32
C LEU A 180 -7.14 4.56 -8.83
N ARG A 181 -6.09 5.13 -8.24
CA ARG A 181 -5.83 5.02 -6.79
C ARG A 181 -6.75 5.91 -5.96
N GLY A 182 -7.08 7.11 -6.45
CA GLY A 182 -8.04 7.99 -5.81
C GLY A 182 -9.47 7.62 -6.16
N LYS A 183 -10.42 7.81 -5.24
CA LYS A 183 -11.88 7.72 -5.44
C LYS A 183 -12.51 9.08 -5.10
N GLY A 184 -13.79 9.28 -5.40
CA GLY A 184 -14.52 10.52 -5.09
C GLY A 184 -14.49 11.57 -6.19
N HIS A 185 -14.93 12.79 -5.85
CA HIS A 185 -15.24 13.86 -6.81
C HIS A 185 -14.05 14.23 -7.72
N LEU A 186 -12.83 14.24 -7.19
CA LEU A 186 -11.61 14.54 -7.96
C LEU A 186 -11.30 13.50 -9.05
N ASN A 187 -11.88 12.29 -8.95
CA ASN A 187 -11.55 11.15 -9.82
C ASN A 187 -12.73 10.70 -10.70
N HIS A 188 -13.79 11.49 -10.82
CA HIS A 188 -14.98 11.13 -11.61
C HIS A 188 -14.64 10.96 -13.11
N LYS A 189 -13.72 11.77 -13.65
CA LYS A 189 -13.28 11.68 -15.05
C LYS A 189 -12.35 10.49 -15.32
N ALA A 190 -11.85 9.80 -14.29
CA ALA A 190 -10.91 8.69 -14.44
C ALA A 190 -11.61 7.33 -14.66
N ARG A 191 -12.89 7.20 -14.32
CA ARG A 191 -13.64 5.93 -14.34
C ARG A 191 -14.79 5.96 -15.36
N PRO A 192 -15.04 4.88 -16.12
CA PRO A 192 -14.31 3.60 -16.13
C PRO A 192 -12.93 3.69 -16.82
N SER A 193 -12.77 4.62 -17.75
CA SER A 193 -11.49 5.09 -18.28
C SER A 193 -11.65 6.54 -18.76
N ARG A 194 -10.57 7.32 -18.85
CA ARG A 194 -10.63 8.71 -19.33
C ARG A 194 -11.29 8.81 -20.71
N ARG A 195 -10.89 7.94 -21.66
CA ARG A 195 -11.46 7.90 -23.02
C ARG A 195 -12.93 7.48 -23.01
N ALA A 196 -13.31 6.50 -22.19
CA ALA A 196 -14.71 6.08 -22.10
C ALA A 196 -15.61 7.20 -21.54
N THR A 197 -15.13 7.94 -20.53
CA THR A 197 -15.88 9.09 -19.99
C THR A 197 -15.95 10.24 -20.99
N TRP A 198 -14.84 10.56 -21.67
CA TRP A 198 -14.87 11.55 -22.75
C TRP A 198 -15.86 11.14 -23.85
N LYS A 199 -15.82 9.89 -24.31
CA LYS A 199 -16.76 9.38 -25.32
C LYS A 199 -18.20 9.55 -24.84
N ARG A 200 -18.53 9.11 -23.63
CA ARG A 200 -19.88 9.25 -23.06
C ARG A 200 -20.37 10.70 -23.08
N ASN A 201 -19.52 11.64 -22.68
CA ASN A 201 -19.90 13.04 -22.55
C ASN A 201 -20.00 13.78 -23.90
N ASN A 202 -19.29 13.30 -24.93
CA ASN A 202 -19.30 13.90 -26.27
C ASN A 202 -20.15 13.13 -27.28
N THR A 203 -20.75 11.99 -26.88
CA THR A 203 -21.64 11.22 -27.76
C THR A 203 -23.00 11.89 -27.78
N LEU A 204 -23.46 12.32 -28.97
CA LEU A 204 -24.81 12.81 -29.17
C LEU A 204 -25.83 11.69 -28.91
N SER A 205 -26.76 11.92 -27.97
CA SER A 205 -27.85 10.98 -27.70
C SER A 205 -29.10 11.41 -28.47
N LEU A 206 -29.39 10.71 -29.56
CA LEU A 206 -30.62 10.89 -30.32
C LEU A 206 -31.67 9.89 -29.83
N ARG A 207 -32.62 10.37 -29.02
CA ARG A 207 -33.76 9.57 -28.56
C ARG A 207 -34.85 9.54 -29.63
N ARG A 208 -35.58 8.42 -29.70
CA ARG A 208 -36.70 8.24 -30.65
C ARG A 208 -37.79 9.28 -30.46
N TYR A 209 -38.09 9.60 -29.21
CA TYR A 209 -39.01 10.65 -28.81
C TYR A 209 -38.24 11.65 -27.95
N ARG A 210 -38.50 12.95 -28.15
CA ARG A 210 -37.88 14.05 -27.42
C ARG A 210 -38.88 14.64 -26.45
#